data_AF-A0A968TWB8-F1
#
_entry.id   AF-A0A968TWB8-F1
#
_cell.length_a   1.000
_cell.length_b   1.000
_cell.length_c   1.000
_cell.angle_alpha   90.00
_cell.angle_beta   90.00
_cell.angle_gamma   90.00
#
_symmetry.space_group_name_H-M   'P 1'
#
loop_
_entity.id
_entity.type
_entity.pdbx_description
1 polymer ?
#
loop_
_entity_poly.entity_id
_entity_poly.type
_entity_poly.pdbx_seq_one_letter_code
_entity_poly.pdbx_strand_id
1 'polypeptide(L)'
;MLYFSMTSAKGDKLVVGQALIPLNLTTLAVVRLDVDETRLARIRPVFESLLFSMNARDTQDLDKERKELIQRSQQWKRSLTSDLMRDALITEQWFKIVEHGRDVGFLFIVQGRDTNMNTPGIRVNVGTRMEVAGRRIDSMSRFFLTDEGKEEQWSIRTSSMPLGLPRKPVVQGTKKDAPPQVQVWSESGVRSDYTVKVDRSGPDGVKRLEWVIPAEAYLSQVELYLLGALLPVLPQRNTVFMPITPTKAN
;
A
#
# COMPACT_ATOMS: atom_id res chain seq x y z
N MET A 1 -19.61 30.49 9.99
CA MET A 1 -20.37 29.25 9.75
C MET A 1 -21.84 29.58 9.89
N LEU A 2 -22.67 29.10 8.97
CA LEU A 2 -24.10 29.38 8.89
C LEU A 2 -24.85 28.05 8.76
N TYR A 3 -26.03 27.96 9.38
CA TYR A 3 -26.93 26.82 9.20
C TYR A 3 -28.27 27.34 8.68
N PHE A 4 -28.80 26.72 7.64
CA PHE A 4 -30.05 27.08 7.00
C PHE A 4 -31.00 25.89 7.10
N SER A 5 -32.21 26.11 7.60
CA SER A 5 -33.27 25.11 7.50
C SER A 5 -34.01 25.30 6.18
N MET A 6 -34.17 24.22 5.43
CA MET A 6 -34.87 24.17 4.16
C MET A 6 -35.89 23.06 4.19
N THR A 7 -37.03 23.27 3.54
CA THR A 7 -38.01 22.19 3.31
C THR A 7 -37.82 21.70 1.88
N SER A 8 -37.60 20.40 1.72
CA SER A 8 -37.46 19.78 0.40
C SER A 8 -38.81 19.77 -0.33
N ALA A 9 -38.80 19.52 -1.64
CA ALA A 9 -40.02 19.35 -2.42
C ALA A 9 -40.92 18.19 -1.93
N LYS A 10 -40.37 17.27 -1.12
CA LYS A 10 -41.09 16.14 -0.52
C LYS A 10 -41.66 16.45 0.87
N GLY A 11 -41.45 17.65 1.40
CA GLY A 11 -41.87 18.05 2.74
C GLY A 11 -40.86 17.75 3.85
N ASP A 12 -39.77 17.02 3.55
CA ASP A 12 -38.72 16.74 4.53
C ASP A 12 -37.94 18.00 4.91
N LYS A 13 -37.65 18.18 6.21
CA LYS A 13 -36.83 19.28 6.70
C LYS A 13 -35.36 18.91 6.69
N LEU A 14 -34.61 19.62 5.85
CA LEU A 14 -33.17 19.49 5.68
C LEU A 14 -32.47 20.71 6.28
N VAL A 15 -31.37 20.50 6.98
CA VAL A 15 -30.48 21.56 7.45
C VAL A 15 -29.20 21.55 6.62
N VAL A 16 -28.89 22.72 6.05
CA VAL A 16 -27.67 22.98 5.29
C VAL A 16 -26.72 23.79 6.17
N GLY A 17 -25.65 23.17 6.64
CA GLY A 17 -24.50 23.87 7.24
C GLY A 17 -23.53 24.34 6.17
N GLN A 18 -23.05 25.58 6.24
CA GLN A 18 -22.00 26.11 5.36
C GLN A 18 -20.93 26.80 6.19
N ALA A 19 -19.67 26.49 5.89
CA ALA A 19 -18.51 27.20 6.37
C ALA A 19 -17.69 27.70 5.19
N LEU A 20 -17.34 28.99 5.26
CA LEU A 20 -16.43 29.63 4.34
C LEU A 20 -15.08 29.71 5.03
N ILE A 21 -14.07 29.07 4.45
CA ILE A 21 -12.70 29.08 4.95
C ILE A 21 -11.87 29.90 3.95
N PRO A 22 -11.41 31.10 4.31
CA PRO A 22 -10.51 31.85 3.44
C PRO A 22 -9.20 31.07 3.31
N LEU A 23 -8.84 30.72 2.08
CA LEU A 23 -7.54 30.11 1.79
C LEU A 23 -6.49 31.20 1.53
N ASN A 24 -6.89 32.30 0.89
CA ASN A 24 -6.09 33.51 0.67
C ASN A 24 -7.02 34.71 0.35
N LEU A 25 -6.46 35.86 -0.05
CA LEU A 25 -7.23 37.10 -0.33
C LEU A 25 -8.23 36.98 -1.48
N THR A 26 -8.08 36.00 -2.38
CA THR A 26 -8.92 35.85 -3.58
C THR A 26 -9.65 34.50 -3.64
N THR A 27 -9.37 33.58 -2.72
CA THR A 27 -9.84 32.19 -2.76
C THR A 27 -10.48 31.78 -1.44
N LEU A 28 -11.69 31.23 -1.53
CA LEU A 28 -12.45 30.71 -0.39
C LEU A 28 -12.78 29.24 -0.65
N ALA A 29 -12.55 28.38 0.33
CA ALA A 29 -13.11 27.04 0.35
C ALA A 29 -14.51 27.09 0.98
N VAL A 30 -15.48 26.43 0.35
CA VAL A 30 -16.82 26.26 0.89
C VAL A 30 -16.98 24.81 1.33
N VAL A 31 -17.14 24.60 2.63
CA VAL A 31 -17.43 23.28 3.19
C VAL A 31 -18.92 23.24 3.54
N ARG A 32 -19.63 22.27 3.00
CA ARG A 32 -21.08 22.13 3.12
C ARG A 32 -21.45 20.83 3.83
N LEU A 33 -22.40 20.93 4.76
CA LEU A 33 -23.07 19.82 5.41
C LEU A 33 -24.54 19.83 5.00
N ASP A 34 -25.03 18.73 4.43
CA ASP A 34 -26.46 18.52 4.20
C ASP A 34 -26.93 17.38 5.10
N VAL A 35 -27.88 17.66 6.00
CA VAL A 35 -28.33 16.69 7.00
C VAL A 35 -29.81 16.89 7.33
N ASP A 36 -30.54 15.82 7.61
CA ASP A 36 -31.90 15.92 8.14
C ASP A 36 -31.91 16.66 9.48
N GLU A 37 -32.95 17.48 9.73
CA GLU A 37 -33.05 18.28 10.95
C GLU A 37 -32.96 17.42 12.22
N THR A 38 -33.57 16.23 12.19
CA THR A 38 -33.57 15.26 13.31
C THR A 38 -32.18 14.73 13.67
N ARG A 39 -31.22 14.79 12.74
CA ARG A 39 -29.85 14.30 12.92
C ARG A 39 -28.84 15.41 13.19
N LEU A 40 -29.25 16.68 13.03
CA LEU A 40 -28.35 17.82 13.17
C LEU A 40 -27.66 17.85 14.54
N ALA A 41 -28.39 17.65 15.64
CA ALA A 41 -27.84 17.72 16.99
C ALA A 41 -26.66 16.74 17.20
N ARG A 42 -26.69 15.58 16.53
CA ARG A 42 -25.63 14.57 16.61
C ARG A 42 -24.46 14.87 15.68
N ILE A 43 -24.72 15.37 14.48
CA ILE A 43 -23.70 15.54 13.43
C ILE A 43 -22.98 16.89 13.55
N ARG A 44 -23.66 17.91 14.06
CA ARG A 44 -23.11 19.27 14.21
C ARG A 44 -21.78 19.31 14.97
N PRO A 45 -21.59 18.68 16.14
CA PRO A 45 -20.30 18.71 16.84
C PRO A 45 -19.14 18.10 16.03
N VAL A 46 -19.43 17.07 15.22
CA VAL A 46 -18.45 16.42 14.34
C VAL A 46 -18.07 17.34 13.19
N PHE A 47 -19.07 17.96 12.55
CA PHE A 47 -18.84 18.91 11.47
C PHE A 47 -18.03 20.13 11.95
N GLU A 48 -18.38 20.69 13.10
CA GLU A 48 -17.65 21.81 13.69
C GLU A 48 -16.22 21.42 14.05
N SER A 49 -16.02 20.25 14.66
CA SER A 49 -14.68 19.73 14.98
C SER A 49 -13.82 19.51 13.74
N LEU A 50 -14.41 19.00 12.65
CA LEU A 50 -13.73 18.88 11.36
C LEU A 50 -13.27 20.25 10.87
N LEU A 51 -14.17 21.25 10.85
CA LEU A 51 -13.83 22.61 10.43
C LEU A 51 -12.74 23.24 11.28
N PHE A 52 -12.78 23.07 12.60
CA PHE A 52 -11.74 23.58 13.50
C PHE A 52 -10.39 22.88 13.34
N SER A 53 -10.38 21.63 12.87
CA SER A 53 -9.15 20.90 12.58
C SER A 53 -8.56 21.21 11.20
N MET A 54 -9.33 21.86 10.31
CA MET A 54 -8.84 22.23 8.98
C MET A 54 -7.86 23.39 9.09
N ASN A 55 -6.60 23.13 8.74
CA ASN A 55 -5.59 24.17 8.59
C ASN A 55 -5.36 24.42 7.10
N ALA A 56 -5.75 25.60 6.62
CA ALA A 56 -5.34 26.06 5.30
C ALA A 56 -3.85 26.41 5.37
N ARG A 57 -3.03 25.73 4.57
CA ARG A 57 -1.61 26.04 4.42
C ARG A 57 -1.38 26.67 3.05
N ASP A 58 -0.45 27.60 2.99
CA ASP A 58 -0.06 28.21 1.72
C ASP A 58 0.49 27.12 0.78
N THR A 59 0.06 27.15 -0.49
CA THR A 59 0.54 26.20 -1.50
C THR A 59 2.05 26.29 -1.72
N GLN A 60 2.65 27.46 -1.57
CA GLN A 60 4.09 27.69 -1.65
C GLN A 60 4.82 27.05 -0.47
N ASP A 61 4.24 27.12 0.73
CA ASP A 61 4.81 26.45 1.91
C ASP A 61 4.77 24.93 1.77
N LEU A 62 3.66 24.38 1.26
CA LEU A 62 3.54 22.95 0.99
C LEU A 62 4.51 22.49 -0.12
N ASP A 63 4.68 23.29 -1.17
CA ASP A 63 5.63 22.99 -2.24
C ASP A 63 7.08 23.05 -1.74
N LYS A 64 7.41 24.03 -0.91
CA LYS A 64 8.72 24.14 -0.26
C LYS A 64 9.00 22.93 0.63
N GLU A 65 8.07 22.58 1.53
CA GLU A 65 8.18 21.42 2.40
C GLU A 65 8.34 20.12 1.58
N ARG A 66 7.57 19.98 0.50
CA ARG A 66 7.67 18.84 -0.40
C ARG A 66 9.05 18.75 -1.06
N LYS A 67 9.58 19.86 -1.57
CA LYS A 67 10.93 19.92 -2.16
C LYS A 67 12.01 19.55 -1.14
N GLU A 68 11.89 20.05 0.09
CA GLU A 68 12.80 19.69 1.18
C GLU A 68 12.73 18.19 1.52
N LEU A 69 11.53 17.61 1.59
CA LEU A 69 11.36 16.17 1.82
C LEU A 69 11.92 15.32 0.68
N ILE A 70 11.70 15.71 -0.58
CA ILE A 70 12.27 15.04 -1.75
C ILE A 70 13.79 15.09 -1.67
N GLN A 71 14.38 16.26 -1.41
CA GLN A 71 15.83 16.42 -1.29
C GLN A 71 16.41 15.57 -0.16
N ARG A 72 15.77 15.53 1.02
CA ARG A 72 16.18 14.66 2.13
C ARG A 72 16.08 13.18 1.75
N SER A 73 15.02 12.77 1.05
CA SER A 73 14.88 11.39 0.59
C SER A 73 15.98 11.00 -0.41
N GLN A 74 16.39 11.93 -1.29
CA GLN A 74 17.50 11.70 -2.22
C GLN A 74 18.83 11.59 -1.50
N GLN A 75 19.07 12.44 -0.50
CA GLN A 75 20.28 12.37 0.32
C GLN A 75 20.36 11.05 1.08
N TRP A 76 19.25 10.64 1.72
CA TRP A 76 19.15 9.35 2.36
C TRP A 76 19.39 8.20 1.38
N LYS A 77 18.76 8.22 0.20
CA LYS A 77 18.96 7.20 -0.83
C LYS A 77 20.41 7.12 -1.30
N ARG A 78 21.08 8.26 -1.51
CA ARG A 78 22.51 8.31 -1.88
C ARG A 78 23.43 7.80 -0.76
N SER A 79 22.97 7.82 0.50
CA SER A 79 23.71 7.25 1.62
C SER A 79 23.58 5.74 1.74
N LEU A 80 22.63 5.11 1.03
CA LEU A 80 22.46 3.66 1.03
C LEU A 80 23.59 3.01 0.25
N THR A 81 24.52 2.37 0.98
CA THR A 81 25.54 1.51 0.39
C THR A 81 25.05 0.07 0.33
N SER A 82 25.65 -0.75 -0.53
CA SER A 82 25.36 -2.18 -0.58
C SER A 82 25.65 -2.87 0.76
N ASP A 83 26.61 -2.38 1.56
CA ASP A 83 26.89 -2.89 2.91
C ASP A 83 25.74 -2.56 3.87
N LEU A 84 25.28 -1.31 3.91
CA LEU A 84 24.17 -0.91 4.77
C LEU A 84 22.88 -1.66 4.43
N MET A 85 22.59 -1.87 3.14
CA MET A 85 21.42 -2.66 2.74
C MET A 85 21.55 -4.13 3.15
N ARG A 86 22.77 -4.70 3.15
CA ARG A 86 23.04 -6.07 3.61
C ARG A 86 22.89 -6.21 5.12
N ASP A 87 23.38 -5.24 5.87
CA ASP A 87 23.28 -5.24 7.34
C ASP A 87 21.84 -5.03 7.82
N ALA A 88 21.01 -4.40 6.99
CA ALA A 88 19.58 -4.18 7.26
C ALA A 88 18.69 -5.41 6.98
N LEU A 89 19.23 -6.53 6.49
CA LEU A 89 18.44 -7.71 6.14
C LEU A 89 17.87 -8.39 7.39
N ILE A 90 16.55 -8.57 7.41
CA ILE A 90 15.87 -9.43 8.36
C ILE A 90 15.50 -10.71 7.63
N THR A 91 16.25 -11.79 7.92
CA THR A 91 16.22 -13.03 7.13
C THR A 91 14.81 -13.57 6.92
N GLU A 92 13.99 -13.58 7.97
CA GLU A 92 12.64 -14.10 7.92
C GLU A 92 11.74 -13.39 8.93
N GLN A 93 10.54 -13.02 8.50
CA GLN A 93 9.53 -12.37 9.33
C GLN A 93 8.16 -12.99 9.04
N TRP A 94 7.40 -13.28 10.08
CA TRP A 94 6.05 -13.82 10.00
C TRP A 94 5.06 -12.87 10.67
N PHE A 95 3.94 -12.65 9.99
CA PHE A 95 2.87 -11.79 10.44
C PHE A 95 1.55 -12.53 10.35
N LYS A 96 0.73 -12.35 11.38
CA LYS A 96 -0.63 -12.85 11.42
C LYS A 96 -1.59 -11.80 10.85
N ILE A 97 -2.52 -12.22 10.00
CA ILE A 97 -3.57 -11.34 9.50
C ILE A 97 -4.83 -11.61 10.32
N VAL A 98 -5.31 -10.58 11.03
CA VAL A 98 -6.48 -10.69 11.93
C VAL A 98 -7.58 -9.75 11.46
N GLU A 99 -8.78 -10.29 11.26
CA GLU A 99 -9.97 -9.53 10.89
C GLU A 99 -11.10 -9.82 11.88
N HIS A 100 -11.66 -8.79 12.51
CA HIS A 100 -12.70 -8.92 13.56
C HIS A 100 -12.30 -9.90 14.68
N GLY A 101 -11.02 -9.88 15.10
CA GLY A 101 -10.49 -10.77 16.14
C GLY A 101 -10.26 -12.22 15.70
N ARG A 102 -10.52 -12.58 14.44
CA ARG A 102 -10.28 -13.92 13.89
C ARG A 102 -9.03 -13.94 13.04
N ASP A 103 -8.26 -15.03 13.16
CA ASP A 103 -7.17 -15.33 12.23
C ASP A 103 -7.74 -15.63 10.85
N VAL A 104 -7.37 -14.81 9.87
CA VAL A 104 -7.78 -15.00 8.48
C VAL A 104 -6.61 -15.39 7.59
N GLY A 105 -5.40 -15.53 8.13
CA GLY A 105 -4.23 -15.92 7.37
C GLY A 105 -2.91 -15.34 7.86
N PHE A 106 -1.92 -15.33 6.98
CA PHE A 106 -0.56 -14.94 7.31
C PHE A 106 0.12 -14.24 6.14
N LEU A 107 1.13 -13.46 6.50
CA LEU A 107 2.12 -12.89 5.60
C LEU A 107 3.50 -13.30 6.09
N PHE A 108 4.38 -13.70 5.19
CA PHE A 108 5.78 -13.91 5.52
C PHE A 108 6.68 -13.18 4.54
N ILE A 109 7.83 -12.74 5.03
CA ILE A 109 8.83 -12.02 4.27
C ILE A 109 10.15 -12.76 4.49
N VAL A 110 10.81 -13.16 3.41
CA VAL A 110 12.16 -13.73 3.44
C VAL A 110 13.09 -12.80 2.68
N GLN A 111 14.13 -12.32 3.34
CA GLN A 111 15.11 -11.41 2.76
C GLN A 111 16.47 -12.08 2.75
N GLY A 112 17.25 -11.84 1.70
CA GLY A 112 18.59 -12.40 1.64
C GLY A 112 19.36 -11.96 0.40
N ARG A 113 20.63 -12.33 0.38
CA ARG A 113 21.46 -12.18 -0.82
C ARG A 113 21.04 -13.19 -1.87
N ASP A 114 21.12 -12.80 -3.13
CA ASP A 114 20.84 -13.66 -4.27
C ASP A 114 21.71 -13.25 -5.46
N THR A 115 21.71 -14.07 -6.49
CA THR A 115 22.30 -13.74 -7.79
C THR A 115 21.23 -13.93 -8.86
N ASN A 116 21.02 -12.91 -9.67
CA ASN A 116 20.09 -12.96 -10.79
C ASN A 116 20.82 -12.54 -12.06
N MET A 117 20.73 -13.37 -13.11
CA MET A 117 21.45 -13.14 -14.38
C MET A 117 22.97 -12.88 -14.19
N ASN A 118 23.60 -13.57 -13.25
CA ASN A 118 25.02 -13.41 -12.84
C ASN A 118 25.37 -12.07 -12.14
N THR A 119 24.37 -11.26 -11.78
CA THR A 119 24.58 -10.03 -11.02
C THR A 119 24.20 -10.25 -9.55
N PRO A 120 25.08 -9.94 -8.58
CA PRO A 120 24.76 -10.04 -7.16
C PRO A 120 23.77 -8.95 -6.74
N GLY A 121 22.93 -9.28 -5.78
CA GLY A 121 21.94 -8.35 -5.26
C GLY A 121 21.22 -8.85 -4.03
N ILE A 122 20.15 -8.12 -3.69
CA ILE A 122 19.25 -8.44 -2.59
C ILE A 122 17.94 -8.95 -3.18
N ARG A 123 17.48 -10.09 -2.66
CA ARG A 123 16.17 -10.66 -2.95
C ARG A 123 15.25 -10.50 -1.74
N VAL A 124 14.01 -10.12 -2.01
CA VAL A 124 12.92 -10.16 -1.05
C VAL A 124 11.79 -11.01 -1.61
N ASN A 125 11.43 -12.07 -0.91
CA ASN A 125 10.26 -12.89 -1.20
C ASN A 125 9.17 -12.56 -0.19
N VAL A 126 7.95 -12.36 -0.67
CA VAL A 126 6.79 -12.08 0.17
C VAL A 126 5.70 -13.06 -0.18
N GLY A 127 5.32 -13.88 0.77
CA GLY A 127 4.17 -14.76 0.64
C GLY A 127 3.02 -14.25 1.49
N THR A 128 1.81 -14.34 0.96
CA THR A 128 0.59 -14.06 1.72
C THR A 128 -0.45 -15.12 1.42
N ARG A 129 -1.13 -15.56 2.46
CA ARG A 129 -2.39 -16.31 2.35
C ARG A 129 -3.42 -15.61 3.21
N MET A 130 -4.59 -15.34 2.67
CA MET A 130 -5.72 -14.87 3.46
C MET A 130 -7.05 -15.45 2.98
N GLU A 131 -8.01 -15.55 3.88
CA GLU A 131 -9.38 -15.98 3.61
C GLU A 131 -10.32 -14.77 3.75
N VAL A 132 -10.91 -14.34 2.64
CA VAL A 132 -11.77 -13.14 2.57
C VAL A 132 -12.99 -13.46 1.72
N ALA A 133 -14.18 -13.10 2.21
CA ALA A 133 -15.44 -13.25 1.48
C ALA A 133 -15.68 -14.66 0.89
N GLY A 134 -15.39 -15.71 1.67
CA GLY A 134 -15.59 -17.10 1.23
C GLY A 134 -14.54 -17.60 0.21
N ARG A 135 -13.45 -16.85 0.00
CA ARG A 135 -12.37 -17.18 -0.93
C ARG A 135 -11.03 -17.19 -0.22
N ARG A 136 -10.15 -18.08 -0.64
CA ARG A 136 -8.73 -18.06 -0.31
C ARG A 136 -7.98 -17.29 -1.37
N ILE A 137 -7.17 -16.34 -0.93
CA ILE A 137 -6.27 -15.54 -1.75
C ILE A 137 -4.84 -15.90 -1.36
N ASP A 138 -4.10 -16.46 -2.30
CA ASP A 138 -2.67 -16.75 -2.17
C ASP A 138 -1.91 -15.76 -3.06
N SER A 139 -0.93 -15.03 -2.51
CA SER A 139 -0.03 -14.14 -3.25
C SER A 139 1.42 -14.52 -2.98
N MET A 140 2.24 -14.56 -4.03
CA MET A 140 3.68 -14.75 -3.95
C MET A 140 4.36 -13.66 -4.77
N SER A 141 5.14 -12.84 -4.10
CA SER A 141 5.94 -11.78 -4.71
C SER A 141 7.41 -12.10 -4.55
N ARG A 142 8.19 -11.88 -5.60
CA ARG A 142 9.66 -11.93 -5.59
C ARG A 142 10.16 -10.61 -6.14
N PHE A 143 10.99 -9.95 -5.37
CA PHE A 143 11.68 -8.71 -5.73
C PHE A 143 13.18 -8.96 -5.71
N PHE A 144 13.90 -8.37 -6.65
CA PHE A 144 15.36 -8.42 -6.73
C PHE A 144 15.89 -7.04 -7.11
N LEU A 145 16.91 -6.58 -6.41
CA LEU A 145 17.61 -5.33 -6.68
C LEU A 145 19.11 -5.62 -6.70
N THR A 146 19.82 -5.16 -7.74
CA THR A 146 21.28 -5.32 -7.81
C THR A 146 21.96 -4.56 -6.68
N ASP A 147 23.16 -5.01 -6.28
CA ASP A 147 23.92 -4.35 -5.20
C ASP A 147 24.19 -2.86 -5.50
N GLU A 148 24.30 -2.50 -6.79
CA GLU A 148 24.48 -1.11 -7.26
C GLU A 148 23.17 -0.29 -7.32
N GLY A 149 22.01 -0.92 -7.07
CA GLY A 149 20.71 -0.26 -7.13
C GLY A 149 20.28 0.20 -8.53
N LYS A 150 20.96 -0.23 -9.59
CA LYS A 150 20.69 0.22 -10.97
C LYS A 150 19.55 -0.55 -11.63
N GLU A 151 19.44 -1.84 -11.31
CA GLU A 151 18.46 -2.74 -11.93
C GLU A 151 17.59 -3.37 -10.86
N GLU A 152 16.31 -3.46 -11.16
CA GLU A 152 15.34 -4.15 -10.33
C GLU A 152 14.47 -5.07 -11.18
N GLN A 153 14.14 -6.23 -10.65
CA GLN A 153 13.18 -7.13 -11.24
C GLN A 153 12.18 -7.56 -10.19
N TRP A 154 10.92 -7.68 -10.59
CA TRP A 154 9.91 -8.28 -9.73
C TRP A 154 8.96 -9.19 -10.49
N SER A 155 8.36 -10.10 -9.73
CA SER A 155 7.24 -10.91 -10.15
C SER A 155 6.28 -11.09 -9.00
N ILE A 156 5.01 -10.84 -9.24
CA ILE A 156 3.91 -11.02 -8.30
C ILE A 156 2.94 -11.99 -8.95
N ARG A 157 2.56 -13.04 -8.22
CA ARG A 157 1.53 -13.98 -8.64
C ARG A 157 0.48 -14.10 -7.55
N THR A 158 -0.74 -13.73 -7.91
CA THR A 158 -1.90 -13.82 -7.02
C THR A 158 -2.88 -14.84 -7.59
N SER A 159 -3.42 -15.68 -6.72
CA SER A 159 -4.49 -16.61 -7.08
C SER A 159 -5.63 -16.49 -6.09
N SER A 160 -6.86 -16.62 -6.59
CA SER A 160 -8.07 -16.62 -5.79
C SER A 160 -8.90 -17.86 -6.10
N MET A 161 -9.26 -18.60 -5.06
CA MET A 161 -10.07 -19.81 -5.15
C MET A 161 -11.18 -19.82 -4.10
N PRO A 162 -12.36 -20.38 -4.39
CA PRO A 162 -13.38 -20.60 -3.36
C PRO A 162 -12.87 -21.47 -2.21
N LEU A 163 -13.32 -21.18 -0.99
CA LEU A 163 -13.02 -22.01 0.19
C LEU A 163 -13.65 -23.40 0.08
N GLY A 164 -13.02 -24.39 0.71
CA GLY A 164 -13.51 -25.78 0.74
C GLY A 164 -13.20 -26.63 -0.50
N LEU A 165 -12.63 -26.05 -1.56
CA LEU A 165 -12.19 -26.82 -2.72
C LEU A 165 -10.85 -27.52 -2.44
N PRO A 166 -10.74 -28.84 -2.70
CA PRO A 166 -9.47 -29.53 -2.57
C PRO A 166 -8.46 -28.98 -3.59
N ARG A 167 -7.21 -28.79 -3.15
CA ARG A 167 -6.06 -28.56 -4.05
C ARG A 167 -5.80 -29.84 -4.84
N LYS A 168 -6.63 -30.14 -5.83
CA LYS A 168 -6.21 -31.12 -6.84
C LYS A 168 -5.15 -30.43 -7.70
N PRO A 169 -3.94 -31.02 -7.87
CA PRO A 169 -3.00 -30.51 -8.86
C PRO A 169 -3.73 -30.46 -10.19
N VAL A 170 -3.62 -29.33 -10.89
CA VAL A 170 -4.11 -29.22 -12.26
C VAL A 170 -3.27 -30.19 -13.09
N VAL A 171 -3.73 -31.43 -13.19
CA VAL A 171 -3.26 -32.37 -14.20
C VAL A 171 -3.54 -31.68 -15.52
N GLN A 172 -2.55 -31.57 -16.40
CA GLN A 172 -2.67 -31.02 -17.76
C GLN A 172 -3.57 -31.91 -18.65
N GLY A 173 -4.76 -32.25 -18.17
CA GLY A 173 -5.79 -32.97 -18.90
C GLY A 173 -6.84 -31.99 -19.37
N THR A 174 -6.98 -31.88 -20.69
CA THR A 174 -8.17 -31.42 -21.45
C THR A 174 -9.05 -30.35 -20.77
N LYS A 175 -9.04 -29.14 -21.35
CA LYS A 175 -9.84 -27.93 -21.03
C LYS A 175 -11.34 -28.10 -20.69
N LYS A 176 -11.94 -29.28 -20.83
CA LYS A 176 -13.38 -29.51 -20.70
C LYS A 176 -13.89 -29.67 -19.26
N ASP A 177 -13.04 -30.05 -18.31
CA ASP A 177 -13.45 -30.28 -16.91
C ASP A 177 -12.76 -29.32 -15.94
N ALA A 178 -12.67 -28.04 -16.32
CA ALA A 178 -11.99 -27.03 -15.50
C ALA A 178 -12.68 -26.94 -14.11
N PRO A 179 -12.00 -27.30 -13.01
CA PRO A 179 -12.55 -27.15 -11.67
C PRO A 179 -12.86 -25.67 -11.39
N PRO A 180 -13.78 -25.39 -10.43
CA PRO A 180 -14.31 -24.06 -10.13
C PRO A 180 -13.25 -22.93 -10.15
N GLN A 181 -13.63 -21.86 -10.84
CA GLN A 181 -12.90 -20.62 -11.18
C GLN A 181 -11.74 -20.24 -10.24
N VAL A 182 -10.58 -20.87 -10.45
CA VAL A 182 -9.31 -20.34 -9.97
C VAL A 182 -8.97 -19.16 -10.86
N GLN A 183 -9.03 -17.96 -10.29
CA GLN A 183 -8.59 -16.76 -10.96
C GLN A 183 -7.13 -16.52 -10.60
N VAL A 184 -6.29 -16.29 -11.62
CA VAL A 184 -4.87 -16.03 -11.45
C VAL A 184 -4.55 -14.68 -12.08
N TRP A 185 -3.86 -13.85 -11.31
CA TRP A 185 -3.23 -12.63 -11.77
C TRP A 185 -1.73 -12.79 -11.66
N SER A 186 -1.00 -12.26 -12.63
CA SER A 186 0.44 -12.10 -12.52
C SER A 186 0.85 -10.73 -12.99
N GLU A 187 1.85 -10.18 -12.31
CA GLU A 187 2.58 -9.00 -12.71
C GLU A 187 4.06 -9.36 -12.74
N SER A 188 4.77 -8.94 -13.77
CA SER A 188 6.23 -8.96 -13.80
C SER A 188 6.70 -7.60 -14.25
N GLY A 189 7.76 -7.09 -13.64
CA GLY A 189 8.36 -5.85 -14.07
C GLY A 189 9.86 -5.86 -13.97
N VAL A 190 10.45 -4.98 -14.77
CA VAL A 190 11.87 -4.70 -14.78
C VAL A 190 12.04 -3.19 -14.76
N ARG A 191 12.95 -2.74 -13.91
CA ARG A 191 13.52 -1.41 -13.96
C ARG A 191 14.96 -1.52 -14.44
N SER A 192 15.28 -0.79 -15.49
CA SER A 192 16.65 -0.59 -15.95
C SER A 192 16.85 0.91 -16.09
N ASP A 193 17.87 1.43 -15.42
CA ASP A 193 18.20 2.86 -15.41
C ASP A 193 16.99 3.71 -14.96
N TYR A 194 16.41 4.46 -15.90
CA TYR A 194 15.28 5.35 -15.70
C TYR A 194 13.98 4.85 -16.31
N THR A 195 13.91 3.61 -16.79
CA THR A 195 12.69 3.07 -17.42
C THR A 195 12.15 1.91 -16.62
N VAL A 196 10.84 1.90 -16.43
CA VAL A 196 10.10 0.78 -15.86
C VAL A 196 9.22 0.16 -16.94
N LYS A 197 9.30 -1.16 -17.06
CA LYS A 197 8.43 -1.96 -17.91
C LYS A 197 7.68 -2.96 -17.05
N VAL A 198 6.37 -3.06 -17.25
CA VAL A 198 5.49 -3.96 -16.50
C VAL A 198 4.57 -4.71 -17.43
N ASP A 199 4.57 -6.03 -17.31
CA ASP A 199 3.61 -6.92 -17.91
C ASP A 199 2.62 -7.40 -16.84
N ARG A 200 1.33 -7.23 -17.09
CA ARG A 200 0.24 -7.73 -16.25
C ARG A 200 -0.58 -8.73 -17.04
N SER A 201 -0.92 -9.86 -16.44
CA SER A 201 -1.90 -10.79 -17.01
C SER A 201 -2.91 -11.22 -15.96
N GLY A 202 -4.16 -11.40 -16.39
CA GLY A 202 -5.24 -11.85 -15.53
C GLY A 202 -6.46 -12.28 -16.34
N PRO A 203 -7.62 -12.48 -15.68
CA PRO A 203 -8.86 -12.85 -16.36
C PRO A 203 -9.29 -11.85 -17.44
N ASP A 204 -8.94 -10.58 -17.28
CA ASP A 204 -9.28 -9.49 -18.22
C ASP A 204 -8.29 -9.35 -19.38
N GLY A 205 -7.33 -10.27 -19.52
CA GLY A 205 -6.31 -10.28 -20.56
C GLY A 205 -4.93 -9.80 -20.12
N VAL A 206 -4.12 -9.41 -21.09
CA VAL A 206 -2.72 -8.98 -20.89
C VAL A 206 -2.61 -7.48 -21.12
N LYS A 207 -1.92 -6.78 -20.22
CA LYS A 207 -1.62 -5.35 -20.32
C LYS A 207 -0.13 -5.13 -20.19
N ARG A 208 0.43 -4.28 -21.04
CA ARG A 208 1.83 -3.85 -20.99
C ARG A 208 1.88 -2.36 -20.67
N LEU A 209 2.73 -1.99 -19.73
CA LEU A 209 2.93 -0.62 -19.28
C LEU A 209 4.41 -0.30 -19.35
N GLU A 210 4.73 0.91 -19.78
CA GLU A 210 6.09 1.43 -19.80
C GLU A 210 6.06 2.90 -19.43
N TRP A 211 6.96 3.32 -18.54
CA TRP A 211 7.11 4.72 -18.16
C TRP A 211 8.53 5.05 -17.75
N VAL A 212 8.86 6.33 -17.85
CA VAL A 212 10.13 6.90 -17.38
C VAL A 212 9.98 7.28 -15.91
N ILE A 213 10.93 6.85 -15.09
CA ILE A 213 11.06 7.21 -13.70
C ILE A 213 11.47 8.68 -13.57
N PRO A 214 10.77 9.48 -12.77
CA PRO A 214 11.26 10.80 -12.39
C PRO A 214 12.60 10.63 -11.66
N ALA A 215 13.61 11.42 -12.04
CA ALA A 215 14.96 11.35 -11.45
C ALA A 215 14.98 11.44 -9.92
N GLU A 216 13.94 12.04 -9.35
CA GLU A 216 13.86 12.41 -7.94
C GLU A 216 12.92 11.53 -7.10
N ALA A 217 12.17 10.60 -7.71
CA ALA A 217 11.01 10.01 -7.06
C ALA A 217 10.80 8.53 -7.40
N TYR A 218 11.78 7.69 -7.03
CA TYR A 218 11.60 6.24 -7.09
C TYR A 218 12.30 5.51 -5.95
N LEU A 219 11.54 4.67 -5.27
CA LEU A 219 12.01 3.70 -4.31
C LEU A 219 11.69 2.31 -4.87
N SER A 220 12.69 1.45 -4.94
CA SER A 220 12.49 0.06 -5.33
C SER A 220 11.64 -0.69 -4.31
N GLN A 221 11.03 -1.78 -4.73
CA GLN A 221 10.29 -2.68 -3.86
C GLN A 221 11.22 -3.29 -2.81
N VAL A 222 12.47 -3.62 -3.17
CA VAL A 222 13.46 -4.12 -2.21
C VAL A 222 13.76 -3.07 -1.14
N GLU A 223 14.10 -1.84 -1.52
CA GLU A 223 14.38 -0.75 -0.56
C GLU A 223 13.17 -0.51 0.37
N LEU A 224 11.94 -0.59 -0.14
CA LEU A 224 10.71 -0.46 0.67
C LEU A 224 10.66 -1.48 1.83
N TYR A 225 11.06 -2.73 1.58
CA TYR A 225 11.08 -3.78 2.61
C TYR A 225 12.25 -3.66 3.60
N LEU A 226 13.28 -2.87 3.26
CA LEU A 226 14.42 -2.59 4.13
C LEU A 226 14.24 -1.30 4.93
N LEU A 227 13.28 -0.43 4.58
CA LEU A 227 13.07 0.88 5.22
C LEU A 227 13.03 0.81 6.75
N GLY A 228 12.32 -0.17 7.31
CA GLY A 228 12.17 -0.28 8.77
C GLY A 228 13.50 -0.44 9.51
N ALA A 229 14.46 -1.14 8.90
CA ALA A 229 15.80 -1.34 9.44
C ALA A 229 16.79 -0.24 9.03
N LEU A 230 16.57 0.41 7.89
CA LEU A 230 17.42 1.48 7.36
C LEU A 230 17.11 2.86 7.94
N LEU A 231 15.89 3.08 8.44
CA LEU A 231 15.52 4.34 9.07
C LEU A 231 16.08 4.39 10.49
N PRO A 232 16.64 5.55 10.92
CA PRO A 232 17.10 5.70 12.29
C PRO A 232 15.94 5.44 13.25
N VAL A 233 16.18 4.61 14.27
CA VAL A 233 15.22 4.39 15.34
C VAL A 233 15.01 5.73 16.05
N LEU A 234 13.91 6.41 15.72
CA LEU A 234 13.50 7.57 16.49
C LEU A 234 13.32 7.10 17.93
N PRO A 235 13.80 7.85 18.94
CA PRO A 235 13.60 7.49 20.34
C PRO A 235 12.12 7.23 20.57
N GLN A 236 11.78 5.97 20.79
CA GLN A 236 10.39 5.51 20.82
C GLN A 236 9.67 6.23 21.95
N ARG A 237 8.64 7.01 21.63
CA ARG A 237 7.57 7.28 22.58
C ARG A 237 6.79 5.97 22.75
N ASN A 238 7.17 5.15 23.73
CA ASN A 238 6.47 3.97 24.27
C ASN A 238 5.45 3.31 23.32
N THR A 239 5.90 2.65 22.25
CA THR A 239 5.03 1.81 21.43
C THR A 239 5.61 0.40 21.40
N VAL A 240 5.00 -0.51 22.18
CA VAL A 240 5.45 -1.90 22.29
C VAL A 240 4.85 -2.71 21.12
N PHE A 241 5.68 -3.10 20.16
CA PHE A 241 5.35 -4.15 19.20
C PHE A 241 5.81 -5.49 19.79
N MET A 242 4.88 -6.41 20.05
CA MET A 242 5.21 -7.77 20.48
C MET A 242 5.44 -8.67 19.24
N PRO A 243 6.67 -9.12 18.96
CA PRO A 243 6.90 -10.13 17.94
C PRO A 243 6.27 -11.47 18.38
N ILE A 244 5.59 -12.15 17.46
CA ILE A 244 5.07 -13.49 17.71
C ILE A 244 6.23 -14.47 17.52
N THR A 245 6.66 -15.12 18.59
CA THR A 245 7.61 -16.24 18.49
C THR A 245 6.89 -17.45 17.88
N PRO A 246 7.34 -18.02 16.76
CA PRO A 246 6.71 -19.21 16.20
C PRO A 246 6.87 -20.36 17.18
N THR A 247 5.74 -20.86 17.69
CA THR A 247 5.70 -22.09 18.48
C THR A 247 5.95 -23.25 17.51
N LYS A 248 7.02 -24.03 17.73
CA LYS A 248 7.25 -25.26 16.97
C LYS A 248 6.02 -26.15 17.14
N ALA A 249 5.33 -26.46 16.04
CA ALA A 249 4.35 -27.53 16.03
C ALA A 249 5.11 -28.85 16.20
N ASN A 250 4.87 -29.54 17.33
CA ASN A 250 5.30 -30.92 17.55
C ASN A 250 4.38 -31.88 16.78
#